data_AF-A0A1B3ISR2-F1
#
_entry.id   AF-A0A1B3ISR2-F1
#
_cell.length_a   1.000
_cell.length_b   1.000
_cell.length_c   1.000
_cell.angle_alpha   90.00
_cell.angle_beta   90.00
_cell.angle_gamma   90.00
#
_symmetry.space_group_name_H-M   'P 1'
#
loop_
_entity.id
_entity.type
_entity.pdbx_description
1 polymer ?
#
loop_
_entity_poly.entity_id
_entity_poly.type
_entity_poly.pdbx_seq_one_letter_code
_entity_poly.pdbx_strand_id
1 'polypeptide(L)'
;MWYAAFELTKTREERKMLIVVTDGQPQSAPACRSVIDLCERSDVEVIGIGVETTAVSGLFQKNIVIDDAAALQRTLFKLMERSLTAFAA
;
A
#
# COMPACT_ATOMS: atom_id res chain seq x y z
N MET A 1 4.45 -9.35 -0.14
CA MET A 1 5.12 -8.03 -0.01
C MET A 1 6.58 -8.09 -0.42
N TRP A 2 7.45 -8.90 0.22
CA TRP A 2 8.87 -9.02 -0.14
C TRP A 2 9.16 -9.16 -1.63
N TYR A 3 8.48 -10.10 -2.29
CA TYR A 3 8.63 -10.31 -3.73
C TYR A 3 8.31 -9.05 -4.55
N ALA A 4 7.17 -8.40 -4.28
CA ALA A 4 6.79 -7.18 -4.98
C ALA A 4 7.76 -6.01 -4.72
N ALA A 5 8.23 -5.85 -3.47
CA ALA A 5 9.25 -4.87 -3.13
C ALA A 5 10.55 -5.12 -3.90
N PHE A 6 10.98 -6.38 -4.01
CA PHE A 6 12.15 -6.77 -4.80
C PHE A 6 11.96 -6.53 -6.30
N GLU A 7 10.79 -6.81 -6.88
CA GLU A 7 10.54 -6.49 -8.28
C GLU A 7 10.58 -4.97 -8.53
N LEU A 8 10.06 -4.16 -7.59
CA LEU A 8 10.14 -2.70 -7.67
C LEU A 8 11.59 -2.19 -7.68
N THR A 9 12.54 -2.85 -7.03
CA THR A 9 13.95 -2.38 -7.07
C THR A 9 14.58 -2.52 -8.46
N LYS A 10 14.06 -3.41 -9.31
CA LYS A 10 14.56 -3.66 -10.66
C LYS A 10 14.05 -2.65 -11.68
N THR A 11 13.02 -1.88 -11.34
CA THR A 11 12.39 -0.94 -12.25
C THR A 11 13.17 0.40 -12.28
N ARG A 12 13.11 1.12 -13.41
CA ARG A 12 13.90 2.35 -13.66
C ARG A 12 13.21 3.64 -13.22
N GLU A 13 11.93 3.55 -12.91
CA GLU A 13 11.06 4.65 -12.54
C GLU A 13 11.48 5.20 -11.19
N GLU A 14 11.58 6.53 -11.09
CA GLU A 14 11.96 7.22 -9.86
C GLU A 14 10.89 7.07 -8.79
N ARG A 15 9.61 7.12 -9.19
CA ARG A 15 8.48 6.96 -8.29
C ARG A 15 7.99 5.52 -8.27
N LYS A 16 8.12 4.87 -7.11
CA LYS A 16 7.73 3.47 -6.90
C LYS A 16 6.62 3.40 -5.86
N MET A 17 5.59 2.60 -6.14
CA MET A 17 4.43 2.44 -5.26
C MET A 17 4.10 0.97 -5.08
N LEU A 18 3.84 0.56 -3.84
CA LEU A 18 3.36 -0.75 -3.45
C LEU A 18 1.97 -0.63 -2.81
N ILE A 19 0.94 -1.02 -3.56
CA ILE A 19 -0.44 -1.09 -3.05
C ILE A 19 -0.70 -2.51 -2.54
N VAL A 20 -1.01 -2.62 -1.26
CA VAL A 20 -1.36 -3.89 -0.60
C VAL A 20 -2.85 -3.91 -0.37
N VAL A 21 -3.56 -4.89 -0.95
CA VAL A 21 -5.00 -5.09 -0.73
C VAL A 21 -5.18 -6.39 0.04
N THR A 22 -5.93 -6.36 1.15
CA THR A 22 -6.17 -7.55 1.98
C THR A 22 -7.48 -7.45 2.74
N ASP A 23 -8.10 -8.59 3.01
CA ASP A 23 -9.26 -8.78 3.88
C ASP A 23 -8.91 -9.34 5.27
N GLY A 24 -7.62 -9.55 5.54
CA GLY A 24 -7.15 -10.26 6.72
C GLY A 24 -5.99 -9.60 7.44
N GLN A 25 -5.49 -10.31 8.44
CA GLN A 25 -4.31 -9.94 9.24
C GLN A 25 -3.07 -10.65 8.69
N PRO A 26 -1.88 -10.05 8.79
CA PRO A 26 -0.64 -10.76 8.49
C PRO A 26 -0.41 -11.86 9.53
N GLN A 27 0.17 -12.98 9.09
CA GLN A 27 0.59 -14.07 9.99
C GLN A 27 1.56 -13.59 11.09
N SER A 28 2.38 -12.57 10.78
CA SER A 28 3.30 -11.94 11.72
C SER A 28 3.34 -10.44 11.48
N ALA A 29 2.76 -9.67 12.41
CA ALA A 29 2.79 -8.20 12.36
C ALA A 29 4.22 -7.63 12.40
N PRO A 30 5.16 -8.13 13.23
CA PRO A 30 6.55 -7.67 13.20
C PRO A 30 7.22 -7.89 11.84
N ALA A 31 7.06 -9.07 11.24
CA ALA A 31 7.65 -9.35 9.93
C ALA A 31 7.06 -8.46 8.83
N CYS A 32 5.75 -8.18 8.89
CA CYS A 32 5.10 -7.26 7.96
C CYS A 32 5.67 -5.84 8.10
N ARG A 33 5.80 -5.32 9.32
CA ARG A 33 6.41 -3.99 9.59
C ARG A 33 7.82 -3.89 9.06
N SER A 34 8.66 -4.90 9.24
CA SER A 34 10.04 -4.88 8.72
C SER A 34 10.10 -4.66 7.20
N VAL A 35 9.13 -5.19 6.45
CA VAL A 35 9.06 -4.97 4.99
C VAL A 35 8.52 -3.59 4.65
N ILE A 36 7.52 -3.11 5.39
CA ILE A 36 6.97 -1.76 5.22
C ILE A 36 8.07 -0.72 5.48
N ASP A 37 8.77 -0.83 6.61
CA ASP A 37 9.86 0.07 6.99
C ASP A 37 10.99 0.06 5.96
N LEU A 38 11.34 -1.11 5.40
CA LEU A 38 12.33 -1.22 4.34
C LEU A 38 11.90 -0.48 3.07
N CYS A 39 10.65 -0.66 2.66
CA CYS A 39 10.08 0.02 1.51
C CYS A 39 10.08 1.54 1.71
N GLU A 40 9.58 2.02 2.84
CA GLU A 40 9.52 3.45 3.16
C GLU A 40 10.91 4.09 3.20
N ARG A 41 11.91 3.40 3.77
CA ARG A 41 13.33 3.85 3.75
C ARG A 41 13.96 3.83 2.37
N SER A 42 13.37 3.11 1.42
CA SER A 42 13.83 3.01 0.03
C SER A 42 13.02 3.91 -0.91
N ASP A 43 12.32 4.92 -0.37
CA ASP A 43 11.42 5.83 -1.10
C ASP A 43 10.31 5.13 -1.91
N VAL A 44 9.94 3.91 -1.51
CA VAL A 44 8.79 3.19 -2.06
C VAL A 44 7.54 3.57 -1.26
N GLU A 45 6.58 4.18 -1.94
CA GLU A 45 5.30 4.56 -1.34
C GLU A 45 4.44 3.30 -1.07
N VAL A 46 4.23 2.95 0.20
CA VAL A 46 3.41 1.79 0.57
C VAL A 46 2.01 2.24 1.01
N ILE A 47 0.97 1.67 0.41
CA ILE A 47 -0.43 1.98 0.71
C ILE A 47 -1.18 0.69 1.02
N GLY A 48 -1.82 0.62 2.19
CA GLY A 48 -2.66 -0.52 2.59
C GLY A 48 -4.15 -0.27 2.32
N ILE A 49 -4.83 -1.21 1.68
CA ILE A 49 -6.29 -1.22 1.49
C ILE A 49 -6.85 -2.44 2.22
N GLY A 50 -7.61 -2.21 3.27
CA GLY A 50 -8.30 -3.23 4.06
C GLY A 50 -9.73 -3.41 3.58
N VAL A 51 -10.09 -4.60 3.12
CA VAL A 51 -11.47 -4.96 2.75
C VAL A 51 -12.11 -5.63 3.95
N GLU A 52 -13.11 -5.01 4.56
CA GLU A 52 -13.79 -5.52 5.76
C GLU A 52 -12.82 -5.78 6.94
N THR A 53 -11.64 -5.17 6.91
CA THR A 53 -10.59 -5.34 7.93
C THR A 53 -9.89 -4.03 8.25
N THR A 54 -9.69 -3.77 9.54
CA THR A 54 -8.93 -2.62 10.04
C THR A 54 -7.45 -2.93 10.27
N ALA A 55 -7.01 -4.16 9.96
CA ALA A 55 -5.61 -4.62 10.06
C ALA A 55 -4.60 -3.60 9.53
N VAL A 56 -4.92 -3.05 8.35
CA VAL A 56 -4.06 -2.11 7.64
C VAL A 56 -3.84 -0.79 8.39
N SER A 57 -4.81 -0.36 9.21
CA SER A 57 -4.73 0.90 9.96
C SER A 57 -3.60 0.90 11.00
N GLY A 58 -3.28 -0.28 11.54
CA GLY A 58 -2.20 -0.44 12.51
C GLY A 58 -0.84 -0.78 11.91
N LEU A 59 -0.75 -0.94 10.58
CA LEU A 59 0.47 -1.41 9.88
C LEU A 59 1.01 -0.38 8.90
N PHE A 60 0.15 0.29 8.12
CA PHE A 60 0.54 1.19 7.05
C PHE A 60 0.26 2.64 7.42
N GLN A 61 1.24 3.53 7.22
CA GLN A 61 1.07 4.97 7.41
C GLN A 61 -0.03 5.54 6.51
N LYS A 62 -0.03 5.13 5.22
CA LYS A 62 -1.11 5.42 4.28
C LYS A 62 -2.01 4.20 4.17
N ASN A 63 -3.25 4.32 4.60
CA ASN A 63 -4.22 3.24 4.51
C ASN A 63 -5.63 3.72 4.21
N ILE A 64 -6.45 2.81 3.68
CA ILE A 64 -7.89 2.97 3.51
C ILE A 64 -8.56 1.67 3.91
N VAL A 65 -9.61 1.75 4.72
CA VAL A 65 -10.51 0.61 4.98
C VAL A 65 -11.77 0.80 4.16
N ILE A 66 -12.23 -0.26 3.52
CA ILE A 66 -13.49 -0.32 2.77
C ILE A 66 -14.36 -1.43 3.35
N ASP A 67 -15.67 -1.20 3.39
CA ASP A 67 -16.62 -2.15 3.99
C ASP A 67 -17.09 -3.25 3.02
N ASP A 68 -16.70 -3.16 1.75
CA ASP A 68 -17.08 -4.12 0.70
C ASP A 68 -16.05 -4.10 -0.43
N ALA A 69 -15.71 -5.27 -0.96
CA ALA A 69 -14.88 -5.45 -2.14
C ALA A 69 -15.40 -4.67 -3.37
N ALA A 70 -16.71 -4.47 -3.50
CA ALA A 70 -17.27 -3.66 -4.59
C ALA A 70 -16.78 -2.20 -4.57
N ALA A 71 -16.38 -1.68 -3.41
CA ALA A 71 -15.81 -0.34 -3.29
C ALA A 71 -14.34 -0.25 -3.72
N LEU A 72 -13.66 -1.38 -3.95
CA LEU A 72 -12.22 -1.42 -4.25
C LEU A 72 -11.87 -0.64 -5.51
N GLN A 73 -12.62 -0.83 -6.60
CA GLN A 73 -12.37 -0.13 -7.87
C GLN A 73 -12.39 1.39 -7.65
N ARG A 74 -13.46 1.90 -7.05
CA ARG A 74 -13.61 3.33 -6.75
C ARG A 74 -12.48 3.85 -5.87
N THR A 75 -12.07 3.08 -4.87
CA THR A 75 -11.00 3.45 -3.95
C THR A 75 -9.64 3.53 -4.66
N LEU A 76 -9.32 2.57 -5.53
CA LEU A 76 -8.11 2.60 -6.34
C LEU A 76 -8.07 3.81 -7.28
N PHE A 77 -9.18 4.12 -7.96
CA PHE A 77 -9.24 5.31 -8.83
C PHE A 77 -9.00 6.60 -8.06
N LYS A 78 -9.64 6.77 -6.89
CA LYS A 78 -9.41 7.95 -6.05
C LYS A 78 -7.99 8.05 -5.52
N LEU A 79 -7.38 6.93 -5.15
CA LEU A 79 -5.98 6.88 -4.72
C LEU A 79 -5.06 7.34 -5.85
N MET A 80 -5.26 6.81 -7.05
CA MET A 80 -4.52 7.17 -8.26
C MET A 80 -4.72 8.65 -8.62
N GLU A 81 -5.95 9.14 -8.56
CA GLU A 81 -6.27 10.55 -8.81
C GLU A 81 -5.50 11.48 -7.87
N ARG A 82 -5.60 11.24 -6.55
CA ARG A 82 -4.87 12.04 -5.54
C ARG A 82 -3.36 11.96 -5.74
N SER A 83 -2.87 10.77 -6.04
CA SER A 83 -1.47 10.47 -6.32
C SER A 83 -0.94 11.20 -7.55
N LEU A 84 -1.75 11.39 -8.59
CA LEU A 84 -1.39 12.12 -9.80
C LEU A 84 -1.49 13.63 -9.62
N THR A 85 -2.51 14.12 -8.91
CA THR A 85 -2.71 15.56 -8.68
C THR A 85 -1.75 16.17 -7.68
N ALA A 86 -1.18 15.37 -6.77
CA ALA A 86 -0.22 15.86 -5.76
C ALA A 86 1.09 16.41 -6.36
N PHE A 87 1.38 16.12 -7.64
CA PHE A 87 2.56 16.62 -8.36
C PHE A 87 2.27 17.88 -9.18
N ALA A 88 1.02 18.30 -9.29
CA ALA A 88 0.62 19.47 -10.07
C ALA A 88 0.51 20.76 -9.24
N ALA A 89 0.88 20.71 -7.95
CA ALA A 89 0.78 21.82 -6.99
C ALA A 89 2.15 22.31 -6.54
#